data_AF-A0A953W4B6-F1
#
_entry.id   AF-A0A953W4B6-F1
#
_cell.length_a   1.000
_cell.length_b   1.000
_cell.length_c   1.000
_cell.angle_alpha   90.00
_cell.angle_beta   90.00
_cell.angle_gamma   90.00
#
_symmetry.space_group_name_H-M   'P 1'
#
loop_
_entity.id
_entity.type
_entity.pdbx_description
1 polymer ?
#
loop_
_entity_poly.entity_id
_entity_poly.type
_entity_poly.pdbx_seq_one_letter_code
_entity_poly.pdbx_strand_id
1 'polypeptide(L)'
;MTALAYPQELKPLTSLRFIAAFWVLLYHFKDHLGLGMGQFGLVADGYLGVDLFFTLSGFILAHVYLTSVEDGRFGYGGFLKNRIARVYPMHLAALGAMLVLFAGAAVLGVGESNPDAFRLSDLPAHLLMIHAWGTTPTVGWNFPSWSISAEWLAYLLFPLVAGLVLKAKRWSGAFATGALAFCLLSFWALDNLSAVFPGVGQNFSQMTAQIGA
;
A
#
# COMPACT_ATOMS: atom_id res chain seq x y z
N MET A 1 -19.90 -17.37 -31.29
CA MET A 1 -19.49 -17.42 -29.88
C MET A 1 -19.66 -16.02 -29.31
N THR A 2 -20.71 -15.82 -28.52
CA THR A 2 -20.98 -14.54 -27.83
C THR A 2 -19.87 -14.32 -26.81
N ALA A 3 -19.10 -13.23 -26.94
CA ALA A 3 -18.12 -12.86 -25.93
C ALA A 3 -18.86 -12.65 -24.60
N LEU A 4 -18.55 -13.45 -23.59
CA LEU A 4 -19.09 -13.24 -22.25
C LEU A 4 -18.59 -11.89 -21.76
N ALA A 5 -19.50 -10.92 -21.62
CA ALA A 5 -19.19 -9.64 -21.01
C ALA A 5 -18.78 -9.90 -19.56
N TYR A 6 -17.50 -9.75 -19.26
CA TYR A 6 -17.01 -9.92 -17.89
C TYR A 6 -17.65 -8.84 -17.00
N PRO A 7 -18.19 -9.21 -15.82
CA PRO A 7 -18.81 -8.24 -14.93
C PRO A 7 -17.76 -7.23 -14.44
N GLN A 8 -18.17 -5.97 -14.39
CA GLN A 8 -17.36 -4.86 -13.85
C GLN A 8 -17.15 -5.01 -12.33
N GLU A 9 -18.13 -5.60 -11.63
CA GLU A 9 -18.04 -5.91 -10.20
C GLU A 9 -17.83 -7.40 -9.95
N LEU A 10 -16.77 -7.71 -9.19
CA LEU A 10 -16.42 -9.08 -8.79
C LEU A 10 -16.63 -9.23 -7.29
N LYS A 11 -17.88 -9.52 -6.88
CA LYS A 11 -18.29 -9.67 -5.46
C LYS A 11 -17.34 -10.57 -4.63
N PRO A 12 -16.84 -11.71 -5.13
CA PRO A 12 -15.88 -12.54 -4.38
C PRO A 12 -14.59 -11.81 -4.00
N LEU A 13 -14.11 -10.87 -4.83
CA LEU A 13 -12.91 -10.09 -4.53
C LEU A 13 -13.17 -9.07 -3.40
N THR A 14 -14.39 -8.57 -3.28
CA THR A 14 -14.77 -7.73 -2.14
C THR A 14 -14.73 -8.52 -0.84
N SER A 15 -15.24 -9.76 -0.83
CA SER A 15 -15.15 -10.64 0.33
C SER A 15 -13.70 -10.99 0.67
N LEU A 16 -12.87 -11.25 -0.34
CA LEU A 16 -11.45 -11.56 -0.14
C LEU A 16 -10.67 -10.37 0.43
N ARG A 17 -10.99 -9.14 0.00
CA ARG A 17 -10.44 -7.91 0.61
C ARG A 17 -10.86 -7.72 2.05
N PHE A 18 -12.11 -8.05 2.37
CA PHE A 18 -12.58 -8.02 3.76
C PHE A 18 -11.79 -9.00 4.63
N ILE A 19 -11.58 -10.23 4.15
CA ILE A 19 -10.75 -11.23 4.85
C ILE A 19 -9.31 -10.72 5.02
N ALA A 20 -8.71 -10.14 3.98
CA ALA A 20 -7.38 -9.57 4.03
C ALA A 20 -7.27 -8.44 5.06
N ALA A 21 -8.22 -7.50 5.06
CA ALA A 21 -8.25 -6.39 6.01
C ALA A 21 -8.46 -6.87 7.46
N PHE A 22 -9.33 -7.87 7.65
CA PHE A 22 -9.55 -8.48 8.97
C PHE A 22 -8.29 -9.20 9.47
N TRP A 23 -7.55 -9.84 8.57
CA TRP A 23 -6.30 -10.48 8.91
C TRP A 23 -5.24 -9.47 9.39
N VAL A 24 -5.11 -8.33 8.72
CA VAL A 24 -4.24 -7.22 9.13
C VAL A 24 -4.67 -6.65 10.49
N LEU A 25 -5.98 -6.54 10.72
CA LEU A 25 -6.52 -6.11 12.02
C LEU A 25 -6.09 -7.07 13.13
N LEU A 26 -6.27 -8.38 12.94
CA LEU A 26 -5.85 -9.37 13.94
C LEU A 26 -4.36 -9.30 14.24
N TYR A 27 -3.53 -9.08 13.22
CA TYR A 27 -2.09 -8.93 13.37
C TYR A 27 -1.74 -7.75 14.30
N HIS A 28 -2.33 -6.57 14.09
CA HIS A 28 -2.04 -5.39 14.93
C HIS A 28 -2.58 -5.54 16.36
N PHE A 29 -3.66 -6.30 16.55
CA PHE A 29 -4.28 -6.49 17.87
C PHE A 29 -3.76 -7.74 18.62
N LYS A 30 -2.88 -8.55 18.00
CA LYS A 30 -2.45 -9.85 18.54
C LYS A 30 -1.86 -9.75 19.95
N ASP A 31 -1.07 -8.70 20.20
CA ASP A 31 -0.36 -8.48 21.47
C ASP A 31 -1.19 -7.66 22.47
N HIS A 32 -2.22 -6.94 22.00
CA HIS A 32 -3.08 -6.10 22.84
C HIS A 32 -4.28 -6.86 23.41
N LEU A 33 -4.68 -7.97 22.78
CA LEU A 33 -5.82 -8.77 23.23
C LEU A 33 -5.48 -9.73 24.39
N GLY A 34 -4.19 -9.93 24.71
CA GLY A 34 -3.76 -10.82 25.79
C GLY A 34 -4.10 -12.31 25.60
N LEU A 35 -4.60 -12.68 24.41
CA LEU A 35 -5.07 -14.04 24.08
C LEU A 35 -3.95 -14.98 23.61
N GLY A 36 -2.69 -14.55 23.65
CA GLY A 36 -1.55 -15.32 23.13
C GLY A 36 -1.65 -15.60 21.63
N MET A 37 -2.42 -14.82 20.87
CA MET A 37 -2.69 -15.11 19.46
C MET A 37 -1.44 -15.05 18.56
N GLY A 38 -0.38 -14.37 19.00
CA GLY A 38 0.92 -14.36 18.31
C GLY A 38 1.60 -15.73 18.21
N GLN A 39 1.13 -16.75 18.94
CA GLN A 39 1.63 -18.13 18.82
C GLN A 39 1.08 -18.86 17.58
N PHE A 40 0.00 -18.34 16.96
CA PHE A 40 -0.57 -18.92 15.75
C PHE A 40 0.11 -18.29 14.54
N GLY A 41 0.81 -19.10 13.73
CA GLY A 41 1.55 -18.63 12.55
C GLY A 41 0.72 -17.77 11.60
N LEU A 42 -0.55 -18.12 11.39
CA LEU A 42 -1.45 -17.29 10.59
C LEU A 42 -1.60 -15.88 11.15
N VAL A 43 -1.81 -15.70 12.45
CA VAL A 43 -1.94 -14.36 13.05
C VAL A 43 -0.58 -13.65 13.10
N ALA A 44 0.51 -14.39 13.28
CA ALA A 44 1.87 -13.87 13.27
C ALA A 44 2.33 -13.38 11.89
N ASP A 45 1.76 -13.90 10.80
CA ASP A 45 2.10 -13.51 9.42
C ASP A 45 1.04 -12.61 8.76
N GLY A 46 0.19 -11.93 9.54
CA GLY A 46 -0.87 -11.08 8.99
C GLY A 46 -0.42 -9.84 8.21
N TYR A 47 0.89 -9.51 8.17
CA TYR A 47 1.45 -8.57 7.19
C TYR A 47 1.19 -9.05 5.75
N LEU A 48 1.10 -10.35 5.49
CA LEU A 48 0.74 -10.92 4.19
C LEU A 48 -0.67 -10.52 3.73
N GLY A 49 -1.54 -10.14 4.67
CA GLY A 49 -2.85 -9.58 4.35
C GLY A 49 -2.73 -8.26 3.56
N VAL A 50 -1.69 -7.47 3.81
CA VAL A 50 -1.42 -6.23 3.07
C VAL A 50 -1.00 -6.55 1.63
N ASP A 51 -0.13 -7.55 1.44
CA ASP A 51 0.32 -8.00 0.11
C ASP A 51 -0.86 -8.51 -0.74
N LEU A 52 -1.74 -9.30 -0.11
CA LEU A 52 -2.97 -9.76 -0.75
C LEU A 52 -3.88 -8.57 -1.13
N PHE A 53 -4.03 -7.58 -0.25
CA PHE A 53 -4.83 -6.40 -0.52
C PHE A 53 -4.31 -5.59 -1.72
N PHE A 54 -3.00 -5.37 -1.81
CA PHE A 54 -2.38 -4.68 -2.95
C PHE A 54 -2.51 -5.47 -4.24
N THR A 55 -2.29 -6.79 -4.19
CA THR A 55 -2.43 -7.67 -5.36
C THR A 55 -3.84 -7.62 -5.94
N LEU A 56 -4.86 -7.71 -5.07
CA LEU A 56 -6.26 -7.61 -5.48
C LEU A 56 -6.62 -6.21 -6.00
N SER A 57 -6.02 -5.17 -5.44
CA SER A 57 -6.24 -3.79 -5.89
C SER A 57 -5.66 -3.57 -7.29
N GLY A 58 -4.44 -4.03 -7.54
CA GLY A 58 -3.82 -4.02 -8.87
C GLY A 58 -4.60 -4.85 -9.90
N PHE A 59 -5.05 -6.05 -9.51
CA PHE A 59 -5.88 -6.90 -10.37
C PHE A 59 -7.17 -6.19 -10.80
N ILE A 60 -7.91 -5.60 -9.85
CA ILE A 60 -9.16 -4.89 -10.20
C ILE A 60 -8.87 -3.65 -11.05
N LEU A 61 -7.76 -2.95 -10.80
CA LEU A 61 -7.36 -1.80 -11.60
C LEU A 61 -7.14 -2.20 -13.07
N ALA A 62 -6.40 -3.29 -13.29
CA ALA A 62 -6.20 -3.86 -14.62
C ALA A 62 -7.53 -4.34 -15.23
N HIS A 63 -8.32 -5.13 -14.51
CA HIS A 63 -9.60 -5.66 -14.98
C HIS A 63 -10.57 -4.58 -15.48
N VAL A 64 -10.64 -3.46 -14.76
CA VAL A 64 -11.59 -2.37 -15.08
C VAL A 64 -11.05 -1.44 -16.17
N TYR A 65 -9.76 -1.09 -16.15
CA TYR A 65 -9.22 -0.03 -17.01
C TYR A 65 -8.36 -0.52 -18.18
N LEU A 66 -7.81 -1.73 -18.15
CA LEU A 66 -6.87 -2.19 -19.18
C LEU A 66 -7.51 -2.19 -20.57
N THR A 67 -8.76 -2.66 -20.70
CA THR A 67 -9.51 -2.62 -21.97
C THR A 67 -9.73 -1.18 -22.45
N SER A 68 -10.00 -0.25 -21.55
CA SER A 68 -10.16 1.17 -21.92
C SER A 68 -8.85 1.80 -22.41
N VAL A 69 -7.70 1.34 -21.88
CA VAL A 69 -6.37 1.76 -22.34
C VAL A 69 -6.06 1.15 -23.70
N GLU A 70 -6.36 -0.14 -23.92
CA GLU A 70 -6.18 -0.83 -25.19
C GLU A 70 -6.99 -0.18 -26.32
N ASP A 71 -8.22 0.21 -26.02
CA ASP A 71 -9.12 0.86 -26.98
C ASP A 71 -8.89 2.38 -27.16
N GLY A 72 -7.90 2.96 -26.48
CA GLY A 72 -7.60 4.40 -26.55
C GLY A 72 -8.67 5.32 -25.96
N ARG A 73 -9.63 4.77 -25.19
CA ARG A 73 -10.71 5.53 -24.53
C ARG A 73 -10.35 5.97 -23.11
N PHE A 74 -9.15 5.67 -22.64
CA PHE A 74 -8.72 5.95 -21.28
C PHE A 74 -8.43 7.45 -21.05
N GLY A 75 -9.22 8.07 -20.16
CA GLY A 75 -8.99 9.44 -19.70
C GLY A 75 -8.27 9.49 -18.35
N TYR A 76 -6.99 9.85 -18.35
CA TYR A 76 -6.17 9.87 -17.12
C TYR A 76 -6.69 10.84 -16.04
N GLY A 77 -7.14 12.03 -16.42
CA GLY A 77 -7.70 13.00 -15.45
C GLY A 77 -8.98 12.50 -14.77
N GLY A 78 -9.89 11.89 -15.53
CA GLY A 78 -11.11 11.29 -14.97
C GLY A 78 -10.81 10.09 -14.07
N PHE A 79 -9.82 9.27 -14.47
CA PHE A 79 -9.30 8.19 -13.66
C PHE A 79 -8.77 8.70 -12.31
N LEU A 80 -7.85 9.67 -12.29
CA LEU A 80 -7.29 10.21 -11.06
C LEU A 80 -8.36 10.87 -10.18
N LYS A 81 -9.30 11.61 -10.77
CA LYS A 81 -10.42 12.21 -10.03
C LYS A 81 -11.24 11.16 -9.27
N ASN A 82 -11.57 10.05 -9.93
CA ASN A 82 -12.33 8.95 -9.30
C ASN A 82 -11.52 8.26 -8.18
N ARG A 83 -10.19 8.20 -8.31
CA ARG A 83 -9.32 7.62 -7.28
C ARG A 83 -9.18 8.54 -6.08
N ILE A 84 -8.87 9.81 -6.30
CA ILE A 84 -8.81 10.82 -5.24
C ILE A 84 -10.14 10.88 -4.48
N ALA A 85 -11.27 10.92 -5.18
CA ALA A 85 -12.60 10.95 -4.55
C ALA A 85 -12.88 9.72 -3.65
N ARG A 86 -12.21 8.59 -3.91
CA ARG A 86 -12.34 7.36 -3.12
C ARG A 86 -11.44 7.34 -1.88
N VAL A 87 -10.18 7.75 -2.01
CA VAL A 87 -9.17 7.57 -0.94
C VAL A 87 -8.96 8.83 -0.10
N TYR A 88 -9.04 10.01 -0.72
CA TYR A 88 -8.66 11.28 -0.09
C TYR A 88 -9.59 11.72 1.05
N PRO A 89 -10.93 11.59 0.94
CA PRO A 89 -11.82 12.00 2.03
C PRO A 89 -11.55 11.23 3.33
N MET A 90 -11.34 9.92 3.23
CA MET A 90 -11.04 9.08 4.39
C MET A 90 -9.66 9.40 4.98
N HIS A 91 -8.65 9.60 4.12
CA HIS A 91 -7.31 10.00 4.56
C HIS A 91 -7.32 11.33 5.34
N LEU A 92 -8.01 12.34 4.82
CA LEU A 92 -8.16 13.63 5.49
C LEU A 92 -8.92 13.52 6.81
N ALA A 93 -9.97 12.71 6.87
CA ALA A 93 -10.73 12.48 8.10
C ALA A 93 -9.83 11.85 9.19
N ALA A 94 -9.05 10.83 8.84
CA ALA A 94 -8.13 10.18 9.78
C ALA A 94 -7.00 11.12 10.22
N LEU A 95 -6.39 11.86 9.28
CA LEU A 95 -5.34 12.84 9.59
C LEU A 95 -5.87 13.97 10.49
N GLY A 96 -7.07 14.48 10.20
CA GLY A 96 -7.74 15.49 11.00
C GLY A 96 -8.07 15.01 12.41
N ALA A 97 -8.57 13.77 12.54
CA ALA A 97 -8.80 13.16 13.84
C ALA A 97 -7.50 13.07 14.66
N MET A 98 -6.39 12.68 14.02
CA MET A 98 -5.09 12.60 14.70
C MET A 98 -4.54 13.96 15.11
N LEU A 99 -4.73 15.00 14.29
CA LEU A 99 -4.40 16.37 14.64
C LEU A 99 -5.19 16.88 15.85
N VAL A 100 -6.48 16.56 15.92
CA VAL A 100 -7.34 16.91 17.06
C VAL A 100 -6.90 16.18 18.33
N LEU A 101 -6.59 14.89 18.23
CA LEU A 101 -6.08 14.09 19.37
C LEU A 101 -4.74 14.64 19.87
N PHE A 102 -3.82 14.97 18.96
CA PHE A 102 -2.53 15.57 19.28
C PHE A 102 -2.67 16.92 19.98
N ALA A 103 -3.49 17.83 19.43
CA ALA A 103 -3.75 19.14 20.04
C ALA A 103 -4.42 19.00 21.41
N GLY A 104 -5.37 18.06 21.57
CA GLY A 104 -6.01 17.78 22.85
C GLY A 104 -5.04 17.25 23.91
N ALA A 105 -4.15 16.32 23.53
CA ALA A 105 -3.11 15.80 24.41
C ALA A 105 -2.15 16.90 24.89
N ALA A 106 -1.72 17.78 23.98
CA ALA A 106 -0.86 18.92 24.29
C ALA A 106 -1.52 19.90 25.28
N VAL A 107 -2.80 20.20 25.12
CA VAL A 107 -3.57 21.06 26.05
C VAL A 107 -3.70 20.43 27.43
N LEU A 108 -3.87 19.10 27.50
CA LEU A 108 -3.98 18.35 28.75
C LEU A 108 -2.63 18.10 29.43
N GLY A 109 -1.51 18.53 28.84
CA GLY A 109 -0.18 18.28 29.37
C GLY A 109 0.25 16.81 29.32
N VAL A 110 -0.44 16.00 28.51
CA VAL A 110 -0.03 14.61 28.24
C VAL A 110 1.14 14.70 27.26
N GLY A 111 2.35 14.52 27.77
CA GLY A 111 3.57 14.59 26.96
C GLY A 111 3.54 13.63 25.77
N GLU A 112 4.15 14.04 24.67
CA GLU A 112 4.32 13.22 23.48
C GLU A 112 5.31 12.08 23.77
N SER A 113 4.88 10.83 23.57
CA SER A 113 5.73 9.66 23.76
C SER A 113 6.79 9.48 22.67
N ASN A 114 6.60 10.10 21.49
CA ASN A 114 7.58 10.11 20.41
C ASN A 114 7.46 11.40 19.55
N PRO A 115 8.33 12.41 19.77
CA PRO A 115 8.29 13.68 19.04
C PRO A 115 8.50 13.53 17.52
N ASP A 116 9.24 12.50 17.09
CA ASP A 116 9.48 12.25 15.67
C ASP A 116 8.23 11.71 14.95
N ALA A 117 7.26 11.15 15.69
CA ALA A 117 6.02 10.65 15.11
C ALA A 117 5.02 11.77 14.74
N PHE A 118 5.13 12.95 15.34
CA PHE A 118 4.15 14.05 15.20
C PHE A 118 4.76 15.34 14.64
N ARG A 119 5.72 15.20 13.72
CA ARG A 119 6.42 16.34 13.12
C ARG A 119 5.49 17.14 12.22
N LEU A 120 5.24 18.40 12.57
CA LEU A 120 4.43 19.32 11.75
C LEU A 120 5.04 19.56 10.36
N SER A 121 6.36 19.43 10.22
CA SER A 121 7.07 19.51 8.92
C SER A 121 6.61 18.48 7.91
N ASP A 122 6.02 17.37 8.37
CA ASP A 122 5.69 16.22 7.54
C ASP A 122 4.25 16.33 7.00
N LEU A 123 3.44 17.24 7.55
CA LEU A 123 2.05 17.45 7.14
C LEU A 123 1.88 17.70 5.64
N PRO A 124 2.72 18.50 4.94
CA PRO A 124 2.63 18.65 3.50
C PRO A 124 2.78 17.32 2.75
N ALA A 125 3.67 16.44 3.19
CA ALA A 125 3.86 15.11 2.60
C ALA A 125 2.63 14.22 2.83
N HIS A 126 2.00 14.29 4.00
CA HIS A 126 0.74 13.61 4.29
C HIS A 126 -0.43 14.15 3.45
N LEU A 127 -0.53 15.46 3.27
CA LEU A 127 -1.59 16.10 2.46
C LEU A 127 -1.46 15.77 0.97
N LEU A 128 -0.23 15.59 0.49
CA LEU A 128 0.07 15.16 -0.87
C LEU A 128 0.09 13.64 -1.04
N MET A 129 -0.07 12.87 0.06
CA MET A 129 -0.01 11.41 0.09
C MET A 129 1.32 10.83 -0.42
N ILE A 130 2.42 11.54 -0.20
CA ILE A 130 3.79 11.17 -0.62
C ILE A 130 4.69 10.79 0.56
N HIS A 131 4.16 10.77 1.78
CA HIS A 131 4.91 10.50 3.01
C HIS A 131 5.55 9.11 3.03
N ALA A 132 4.98 8.10 2.35
CA ALA A 132 5.59 6.77 2.26
C ALA A 132 6.58 6.60 1.10
N TRP A 133 6.89 7.66 0.35
CA TRP A 133 7.81 7.61 -0.80
C TRP A 133 9.27 7.89 -0.41
N GLY A 134 9.57 7.90 0.89
CA GLY A 134 10.87 8.31 1.43
C GLY A 134 11.04 9.84 1.54
N THR A 135 9.93 10.59 1.50
CA THR A 135 9.96 12.06 1.67
C THR A 135 10.00 12.49 3.14
N THR A 136 9.62 11.59 4.04
CA THR A 136 9.70 11.78 5.49
C THR A 136 10.63 10.73 6.10
N PRO A 137 11.35 11.05 7.20
CA PRO A 137 12.25 10.11 7.86
C PRO A 137 11.51 8.94 8.51
N THR A 138 10.26 9.15 8.90
CA THR A 138 9.37 8.15 9.50
C THR A 138 7.95 8.30 8.96
N VAL A 139 7.16 7.22 9.00
CA VAL A 139 5.71 7.29 8.72
C VAL A 139 5.02 7.82 9.98
N GLY A 140 5.00 9.14 10.13
CA GLY A 140 4.37 9.83 11.25
C GLY A 140 2.86 9.99 11.11
N TRP A 141 2.25 10.70 12.06
CA TRP A 141 0.83 11.05 12.16
C TRP A 141 -0.12 9.86 12.15
N ASN A 142 -0.30 9.20 11.02
CA ASN A 142 -1.19 8.07 10.86
C ASN A 142 -0.39 6.88 10.31
N PHE A 143 0.11 6.02 11.20
CA PHE A 143 0.95 4.89 10.83
C PHE A 143 0.36 4.04 9.68
N PRO A 144 -0.88 3.52 9.74
CA PRO A 144 -1.42 2.69 8.65
C PRO A 144 -1.65 3.43 7.32
N SER A 145 -1.53 4.77 7.29
CA SER A 145 -1.70 5.56 6.06
C SER A 145 -0.57 5.40 5.05
N TRP A 146 0.54 4.73 5.39
CA TRP A 146 1.59 4.43 4.42
C TRP A 146 1.05 3.62 3.23
N SER A 147 0.09 2.72 3.50
CA SER A 147 -0.53 1.88 2.46
C SER A 147 -1.28 2.70 1.42
N ILE A 148 -1.98 3.75 1.86
CA ILE A 148 -2.69 4.71 1.02
C ILE A 148 -1.71 5.54 0.17
N SER A 149 -0.57 5.94 0.73
CA SER A 149 0.48 6.64 -0.02
C SER A 149 1.13 5.75 -1.09
N ALA A 150 1.35 4.47 -0.80
CA ALA A 150 1.81 3.49 -1.77
C ALA A 150 0.77 3.25 -2.88
N GLU A 151 -0.51 3.15 -2.52
CA GLU A 151 -1.62 3.02 -3.48
C GLU A 151 -1.72 4.24 -4.41
N TRP A 152 -1.48 5.45 -3.87
CA TRP A 152 -1.45 6.68 -4.67
C TRP A 152 -0.36 6.64 -5.75
N LEU A 153 0.85 6.17 -5.42
CA LEU A 153 1.91 5.96 -6.39
C LEU A 153 1.50 4.96 -7.48
N ALA A 154 0.87 3.85 -7.10
CA ALA A 154 0.39 2.84 -8.05
C ALA A 154 -0.64 3.43 -9.04
N TYR A 155 -1.52 4.33 -8.59
CA TYR A 155 -2.46 5.03 -9.47
C TYR A 155 -1.75 5.97 -10.45
N LEU A 156 -0.73 6.70 -9.99
CA LEU A 156 0.03 7.59 -10.87
C LEU A 156 0.79 6.82 -11.95
N LEU A 157 1.37 5.68 -11.60
CA LEU A 157 2.14 4.81 -12.51
C LEU A 157 1.27 3.91 -13.39
N PHE A 158 -0.02 3.74 -13.06
CA PHE A 158 -0.93 2.86 -13.78
C PHE A 158 -0.90 2.97 -15.32
N PRO A 159 -1.03 4.16 -15.95
CA PRO A 159 -1.05 4.24 -17.41
C PRO A 159 0.27 3.78 -18.05
N LEU A 160 1.40 4.03 -17.38
CA LEU A 160 2.71 3.59 -17.84
C LEU A 160 2.79 2.06 -17.78
N VAL A 161 2.42 1.47 -16.65
CA VAL A 161 2.42 0.01 -16.45
C VAL A 161 1.44 -0.67 -17.43
N ALA A 162 0.22 -0.14 -17.57
CA ALA A 162 -0.77 -0.66 -18.50
C ALA A 162 -0.27 -0.61 -19.96
N GLY A 163 0.35 0.50 -20.37
CA GLY A 163 0.94 0.63 -21.70
C GLY A 163 2.08 -0.36 -21.95
N LEU A 164 2.95 -0.59 -20.96
CA LEU A 164 4.01 -1.60 -21.05
C LEU A 164 3.44 -3.01 -21.19
N VAL A 165 2.46 -3.36 -20.36
CA VAL A 165 1.79 -4.68 -20.39
C VAL A 165 1.13 -4.93 -21.74
N LEU A 166 0.41 -3.94 -22.30
CA LEU A 166 -0.25 -4.08 -23.60
C LEU A 166 0.75 -4.26 -24.74
N LYS A 167 1.88 -3.54 -24.73
CA LYS A 167 2.97 -3.73 -25.71
C LYS A 167 3.65 -5.10 -25.54
N ALA A 168 3.79 -5.56 -24.31
CA ALA A 168 4.40 -6.84 -23.97
C ALA A 168 3.48 -8.04 -24.19
N LYS A 169 2.19 -7.86 -24.51
CA LYS A 169 1.21 -8.93 -24.80
C LYS A 169 1.71 -9.93 -25.84
N ARG A 170 2.51 -9.48 -26.82
CA ARG A 170 3.15 -10.33 -27.85
C ARG A 170 4.27 -11.23 -27.31
N TRP A 171 4.81 -10.92 -26.14
CA TRP A 171 5.91 -11.60 -25.47
C TRP A 171 5.54 -11.95 -24.02
N SER A 172 4.28 -12.28 -23.77
CA SER A 172 3.72 -12.46 -22.42
C SER A 172 4.54 -13.40 -21.53
N GLY A 173 5.08 -14.49 -22.10
CA GLY A 173 5.99 -15.40 -21.39
C GLY A 173 7.30 -14.73 -20.96
N ALA A 174 7.97 -14.01 -21.87
CA ALA A 174 9.22 -13.31 -21.57
C ALA A 174 9.02 -12.12 -20.61
N PHE A 175 7.85 -11.47 -20.67
CA PHE A 175 7.49 -10.42 -19.74
C PHE A 175 7.20 -10.97 -18.35
N ALA A 176 6.47 -12.09 -18.24
CA ALA A 176 6.22 -12.75 -16.96
C ALA A 176 7.52 -13.24 -16.32
N THR A 177 8.43 -13.85 -17.10
CA THR A 177 9.75 -14.26 -16.58
C THR A 177 10.62 -13.05 -16.23
N GLY A 178 10.57 -11.97 -17.01
CA GLY A 178 11.27 -10.72 -16.69
C GLY A 178 10.75 -10.06 -15.41
N ALA A 179 9.43 -10.01 -15.23
CA ALA A 179 8.80 -9.51 -14.01
C ALA A 179 9.15 -10.38 -12.80
N LEU A 180 9.11 -11.71 -12.94
CA LEU A 180 9.51 -12.63 -11.89
C LEU A 180 10.99 -12.48 -11.54
N ALA A 181 11.86 -12.40 -12.55
CA ALA A 181 13.29 -12.16 -12.35
C ALA A 181 13.54 -10.81 -11.66
N PHE A 182 12.82 -9.76 -12.05
CA PHE A 182 12.90 -8.46 -11.39
C PHE A 182 12.46 -8.54 -9.93
N CYS A 183 11.34 -9.21 -9.63
CA CYS A 183 10.90 -9.44 -8.24
C CYS A 183 11.96 -10.19 -7.44
N LEU A 184 12.49 -11.29 -7.96
CA LEU A 184 13.52 -12.09 -7.30
C LEU A 184 14.83 -11.32 -7.10
N LEU A 185 15.26 -10.55 -8.10
CA LEU A 185 16.44 -9.69 -8.02
C LEU A 185 16.24 -8.55 -7.01
N SER A 186 15.06 -7.93 -6.98
CA SER A 186 14.74 -6.88 -6.02
C SER A 186 14.71 -7.42 -4.60
N PHE A 187 14.10 -8.59 -4.39
CA PHE A 187 14.08 -9.26 -3.10
C PHE A 187 15.50 -9.61 -2.65
N TRP A 188 16.30 -10.20 -3.54
CA TRP A 188 17.70 -10.52 -3.26
C TRP A 188 18.52 -9.26 -2.93
N ALA A 189 18.39 -8.19 -3.72
CA ALA A 189 19.13 -6.95 -3.52
C ALA A 189 18.75 -6.25 -2.20
N LEU A 190 17.46 -6.29 -1.83
CA LEU A 190 16.94 -5.72 -0.59
C LEU A 190 17.35 -6.54 0.65
N ASP A 191 17.39 -7.87 0.55
CA ASP A 191 17.85 -8.73 1.65
C ASP A 191 19.39 -8.68 1.83
N ASN A 192 20.12 -8.42 0.74
CA ASN A 192 21.58 -8.27 0.74
C ASN A 192 22.02 -6.79 0.71
N LEU A 193 21.15 -5.88 1.11
CA LEU A 193 21.38 -4.43 0.97
C LEU A 193 22.65 -3.98 1.72
N SER A 194 22.91 -4.55 2.89
CA SER A 194 24.12 -4.30 3.70
C SER A 194 25.41 -4.83 3.04
N ALA A 195 25.32 -5.86 2.21
CA ALA A 195 26.44 -6.40 1.44
C ALA A 195 26.71 -5.60 0.15
N VAL A 196 25.67 -5.02 -0.45
CA VAL A 196 25.77 -4.19 -1.68
C VAL A 196 26.14 -2.74 -1.36
N PHE A 197 25.65 -2.18 -0.26
CA PHE A 197 25.91 -0.82 0.19
C PHE A 197 26.42 -0.81 1.65
N PRO A 198 27.75 -0.97 1.86
CA PRO A 198 28.32 -0.94 3.20
C PRO A 198 28.13 0.47 3.80
N GLY A 199 27.20 0.59 4.74
CA GLY A 199 26.82 1.86 5.38
C GLY A 199 25.32 2.07 5.53
N VAL A 200 24.49 1.32 4.80
CA VAL A 200 23.06 1.21 5.10
C VAL A 200 22.90 0.17 6.20
N GLY A 201 22.14 0.51 7.25
CA GLY A 201 21.85 -0.38 8.38
C GLY A 201 21.01 -1.60 7.97
N GLN A 202 20.18 -2.07 8.89
CA GLN A 202 19.45 -3.35 8.85
C GLN A 202 18.89 -3.83 7.48
N ASN A 203 18.92 -5.14 7.25
CA ASN A 203 18.39 -5.77 6.02
C ASN A 203 16.87 -5.55 5.88
N PHE A 204 16.34 -5.65 4.64
CA PHE A 204 14.92 -5.42 4.35
C PHE A 204 13.95 -6.25 5.20
N SER A 205 14.30 -7.50 5.52
CA SER A 205 13.53 -8.38 6.42
C SER A 205 13.33 -7.80 7.83
N GLN A 206 14.28 -7.00 8.31
CA GLN A 206 14.19 -6.30 9.59
C GLN A 206 13.43 -4.97 9.48
N MET A 207 13.49 -4.29 8.32
CA MET A 207 12.71 -3.09 8.04
C MET A 207 11.21 -3.40 7.88
N THR A 208 10.85 -4.48 7.19
CA THR A 208 9.44 -4.90 7.06
C THR A 208 8.87 -5.40 8.38
N ALA A 209 9.68 -5.99 9.27
CA ALA A 209 9.26 -6.31 10.63
C ALA A 209 8.88 -5.06 11.44
N GLN A 210 9.50 -3.90 11.18
CA GLN A 210 9.16 -2.62 11.82
C GLN A 210 7.96 -1.90 11.19
N ILE A 211 7.69 -2.12 9.90
CA ILE A 211 6.50 -1.58 9.21
C ILE A 211 5.27 -2.48 9.44
N GLY A 212 5.52 -3.77 9.67
CA GLY A 212 4.52 -4.77 10.00
C GLY A 212 4.04 -4.67 11.44
N ALA A 213 4.95 -4.62 12.42
CA ALA A 213 4.67 -4.60 13.86
C ALA A 213 4.07 -3.27 14.35
#